data_AF-X1DE23-F1
#
_entry.id   AF-X1DE23-F1
#
_cell.length_a   1.000
_cell.length_b   1.000
_cell.length_c   1.000
_cell.angle_alpha   90.00
_cell.angle_beta   90.00
_cell.angle_gamma   90.00
#
_symmetry.space_group_name_H-M   'P 1'
#
loop_
_entity.id
_entity.type
_entity.pdbx_description
1 polymer ?
#
loop_
_entity_poly.entity_id
_entity_poly.type
_entity_poly.pdbx_seq_one_letter_code
_entity_poly.pdbx_strand_id
1 'polypeptide(L)'
;MGKPGDGIRKIIEEKKGNISTIIMIDAALKLEGEKPGEIAEGVGAAIGGPGVEQFKIEDAILKNKIPVNAIIIKQDLGDAVSPMRKEIFDAVDPVIKRIKRLILERTKKGDNVI
;
A
#
# COMPACT_ATOMS: atom_id res chain seq x y z
N MET A 1 -11.24 -10.40 4.23
CA MET A 1 -10.61 -9.44 3.31
C MET A 1 -11.59 -9.16 2.17
N GLY A 2 -11.69 -7.92 1.69
CA GLY A 2 -12.56 -7.55 0.57
C GLY A 2 -12.07 -8.08 -0.78
N LYS A 3 -12.42 -7.40 -1.87
CA LYS A 3 -11.93 -7.69 -3.24
C LYS A 3 -11.05 -6.56 -3.77
N PRO A 4 -9.90 -6.26 -3.14
CA PRO A 4 -9.04 -5.13 -3.51
C PRO A 4 -8.52 -5.24 -4.95
N GLY A 5 -8.30 -6.45 -5.48
CA GLY A 5 -7.88 -6.63 -6.86
C GLY A 5 -8.95 -6.23 -7.87
N ASP A 6 -10.21 -6.59 -7.62
CA ASP A 6 -11.33 -6.14 -8.45
C ASP A 6 -11.51 -4.61 -8.36
N GLY A 7 -11.31 -4.04 -7.16
CA GLY A 7 -11.39 -2.59 -6.93
C GLY A 7 -10.33 -1.80 -7.70
N ILE A 8 -9.05 -2.17 -7.56
CA ILE A 8 -7.93 -1.53 -8.26
C ILE A 8 -8.12 -1.63 -9.77
N ARG A 9 -8.50 -2.83 -10.26
CA ARG A 9 -8.76 -3.04 -11.68
C ARG A 9 -9.86 -2.10 -12.21
N LYS A 10 -10.98 -1.99 -11.51
CA LYS A 10 -12.09 -1.13 -11.91
C LYS A 10 -11.68 0.34 -11.98
N ILE A 11 -10.91 0.83 -11.00
CA ILE A 11 -10.41 2.21 -11.00
C ILE A 11 -9.47 2.46 -12.18
N ILE A 12 -8.55 1.53 -12.46
CA ILE A 12 -7.64 1.62 -13.62
C ILE A 12 -8.44 1.66 -14.93
N GLU A 13 -9.46 0.80 -15.08
CA GLU A 13 -10.34 0.77 -16.26
C GLU A 13 -11.13 2.08 -16.43
N GLU A 14 -11.74 2.60 -15.36
CA GLU A 14 -12.49 3.87 -15.37
C GLU A 14 -11.60 5.06 -15.74
N LYS A 15 -10.35 5.04 -15.29
CA LYS A 15 -9.34 6.05 -15.63
C LYS A 15 -8.62 5.77 -16.95
N LYS A 16 -9.01 4.72 -17.68
CA LYS A 16 -8.41 4.30 -18.97
C LYS A 16 -6.89 4.14 -18.88
N GLY A 17 -6.41 3.57 -17.76
CA GLY A 17 -4.98 3.39 -17.50
C GLY A 17 -4.23 4.67 -17.13
N ASN A 18 -4.88 5.84 -17.08
CA ASN A 18 -4.24 7.12 -16.75
C ASN A 18 -4.08 7.28 -15.23
N ILE A 19 -3.18 6.48 -14.65
CA ILE A 19 -2.75 6.51 -13.25
C ILE A 19 -1.24 6.76 -13.23
N SER A 20 -0.78 7.77 -12.50
CA SER A 20 0.65 8.11 -12.44
C SER A 20 1.42 7.14 -11.55
N THR A 21 0.84 6.75 -10.42
CA THR A 21 1.43 5.78 -9.48
C THR A 21 0.35 5.23 -8.54
N ILE A 22 0.62 4.05 -7.96
CA ILE A 22 -0.17 3.48 -6.87
C ILE A 22 0.71 3.44 -5.61
N ILE A 23 0.19 3.91 -4.49
CA ILE A 23 0.84 3.86 -3.18
C ILE A 23 0.00 2.97 -2.27
N MET A 24 0.43 1.72 -2.10
CA MET A 24 -0.23 0.77 -1.21
C MET A 24 0.25 0.94 0.22
N ILE A 25 -0.68 0.98 1.17
CA ILE A 25 -0.38 1.08 2.59
C ILE A 25 -1.07 -0.10 3.27
N ASP A 26 -0.31 -0.97 3.91
CA ASP A 26 -0.84 -2.13 4.63
C ASP A 26 -0.11 -2.38 5.94
N ALA A 27 -0.69 -3.22 6.79
CA ALA A 27 -0.02 -3.77 7.96
C ALA A 27 0.54 -5.16 7.65
N ALA A 28 1.74 -5.45 8.16
CA ALA A 28 2.30 -6.80 8.10
C ALA A 28 2.78 -7.25 9.47
N LEU A 29 2.78 -8.56 9.69
CA LEU A 29 3.35 -9.15 10.89
C LEU A 29 4.83 -8.77 10.99
N LYS A 30 5.22 -8.27 12.16
CA LYS A 30 6.62 -7.98 12.49
C LYS A 30 7.43 -9.28 12.55
N LEU A 31 8.69 -9.20 12.13
CA LEU A 31 9.68 -10.24 12.41
C LEU A 31 10.23 -10.10 13.84
N GLU A 32 11.02 -11.08 14.28
CA GLU A 32 11.55 -11.13 15.65
C GLU A 32 12.38 -9.89 16.03
N GLY A 33 13.15 -9.35 15.08
CA GLY A 33 13.96 -8.15 15.27
C GLY A 33 13.23 -6.82 15.05
N GLU A 34 12.01 -6.84 14.51
CA GLU A 34 11.25 -5.65 14.17
C GLU A 34 10.35 -5.23 15.35
N LYS A 35 10.17 -3.91 15.50
CA LYS A 35 9.27 -3.36 16.52
C LYS A 35 7.89 -3.08 15.94
N PRO A 36 6.80 -3.19 16.74
CA PRO A 36 5.51 -2.63 16.35
C PRO A 36 5.64 -1.15 15.98
N GLY A 37 4.99 -0.72 14.90
CA GLY A 37 5.07 0.64 14.37
C GLY A 37 6.29 0.90 13.46
N GLU A 38 7.20 -0.06 13.30
CA GLU A 38 8.30 0.07 12.34
C GLU A 38 7.76 0.13 10.89
N ILE A 39 8.39 0.96 10.05
CA ILE A 39 7.89 1.24 8.70
C ILE A 39 8.87 0.71 7.66
N ALA A 40 8.43 -0.27 6.88
CA ALA A 40 9.17 -0.79 5.73
C ALA A 40 8.60 -0.22 4.42
N GLU A 41 9.47 0.04 3.44
CA GLU A 41 9.10 0.50 2.09
C GLU A 41 9.54 -0.55 1.05
N GLY A 42 8.74 -0.72 0.00
CA GLY A 42 9.01 -1.68 -1.06
C GLY A 42 8.26 -1.36 -2.35
N VAL A 43 8.24 -2.35 -3.24
CA VAL A 43 7.55 -2.30 -4.53
C VAL A 43 6.70 -3.56 -4.71
N GLY A 44 5.62 -3.44 -5.48
CA GLY A 44 4.68 -4.55 -5.72
C GLY A 44 3.43 -4.51 -4.84
N ALA A 45 2.60 -5.53 -4.98
CA ALA A 45 1.33 -5.61 -4.27
C ALA A 45 1.54 -5.95 -2.78
N ALA A 46 1.11 -5.04 -1.90
CA ALA A 46 1.13 -5.24 -0.46
C ALA A 46 -0.17 -5.86 0.09
N ILE A 47 -1.29 -5.61 -0.60
CA ILE A 47 -2.64 -5.97 -0.18
C ILE A 47 -3.14 -7.15 -1.03
N GLY A 48 -4.01 -7.97 -0.47
CA GLY A 48 -4.73 -9.04 -1.19
C GLY A 48 -4.35 -10.44 -0.77
N GLY A 49 -3.26 -10.59 -0.01
CA GLY A 49 -2.74 -11.89 0.40
C GLY A 49 -2.28 -12.75 -0.80
N PRO A 50 -1.58 -13.86 -0.54
CA PRO A 50 -1.08 -14.71 -1.59
C PRO A 50 -2.22 -15.30 -2.43
N GLY A 51 -2.00 -15.39 -3.74
CA GLY A 51 -2.91 -16.06 -4.66
C GLY A 51 -3.67 -15.09 -5.57
N VAL A 52 -5.00 -15.27 -5.65
CA VAL A 52 -5.82 -14.68 -6.72
C VAL A 52 -5.88 -13.15 -6.66
N GLU A 53 -6.04 -12.56 -5.48
CA GLU A 53 -6.18 -11.10 -5.36
C GLU A 53 -4.86 -10.37 -5.64
N GLN A 54 -3.74 -10.84 -5.08
CA GLN A 54 -2.42 -10.31 -5.43
C GLN A 54 -2.17 -10.40 -6.94
N PHE A 55 -2.46 -11.55 -7.55
CA PHE A 55 -2.28 -11.74 -8.98
C PHE A 55 -3.11 -10.74 -9.81
N LYS A 56 -4.39 -10.53 -9.47
CA LYS A 56 -5.24 -9.55 -10.17
C LYS A 56 -4.67 -8.14 -10.09
N ILE A 57 -4.14 -7.76 -8.93
CA ILE A 57 -3.52 -6.46 -8.70
C ILE A 57 -2.27 -6.33 -9.58
N GLU A 58 -1.34 -7.28 -9.48
CA GLU A 58 -0.08 -7.25 -10.22
C GLU A 58 -0.28 -7.33 -11.73
N ASP A 59 -1.22 -8.14 -12.22
CA ASP A 59 -1.57 -8.26 -13.63
C ASP A 59 -2.14 -6.93 -14.18
N ALA A 60 -3.04 -6.28 -13.44
CA ALA A 60 -3.60 -4.98 -13.82
C ALA A 60 -2.52 -3.89 -13.87
N ILE A 61 -1.65 -3.86 -12.87
CA ILE A 61 -0.51 -2.94 -12.78
C ILE A 61 0.44 -3.14 -13.98
N LEU A 62 0.83 -4.39 -14.24
CA LEU A 62 1.82 -4.74 -15.27
C LEU A 62 1.30 -4.41 -16.67
N LYS A 63 0.03 -4.75 -16.96
CA LYS A 63 -0.61 -4.43 -18.25
C LYS A 63 -0.65 -2.94 -18.56
N ASN A 64 -0.83 -2.12 -17.54
CA ASN A 64 -0.91 -0.66 -17.68
C ASN A 64 0.43 0.05 -17.39
N LYS A 65 1.49 -0.70 -17.05
CA LYS A 65 2.83 -0.19 -16.73
C LYS A 65 2.83 0.89 -15.64
N ILE A 66 1.99 0.71 -14.61
CA ILE A 66 1.83 1.69 -13.54
C ILE A 66 2.90 1.45 -12.45
N PRO A 67 3.68 2.45 -12.03
CA PRO A 67 4.60 2.32 -10.90
C PRO A 67 3.85 2.10 -9.58
N VAL A 68 4.28 1.10 -8.79
CA VAL A 68 3.68 0.79 -7.48
C VAL A 68 4.70 0.83 -6.36
N ASN A 69 4.37 1.56 -5.31
CA ASN A 69 5.11 1.64 -4.05
C ASN A 69 4.28 1.04 -2.93
N ALA A 70 4.94 0.29 -2.05
CA ALA A 70 4.32 -0.28 -0.85
C ALA A 70 4.93 0.35 0.39
N ILE A 71 4.09 0.74 1.35
CA ILE A 71 4.46 1.18 2.68
C ILE A 71 3.80 0.24 3.67
N ILE A 72 4.61 -0.43 4.49
CA ILE A 72 4.16 -1.45 5.43
C ILE A 72 4.43 -0.97 6.85
N ILE A 73 3.40 -1.00 7.70
CA ILE A 73 3.53 -0.77 9.14
C ILE A 73 3.58 -2.13 9.84
N LYS A 74 4.65 -2.39 10.59
CA LYS A 74 4.84 -3.66 11.30
C LYS A 74 3.94 -3.72 12.53
N GLN A 75 3.20 -4.81 12.66
CA GLN A 75 2.27 -5.08 13.76
C GLN A 75 2.52 -6.46 14.36
N ASP A 76 2.05 -6.68 15.58
CA ASP A 76 2.04 -7.96 16.26
C ASP A 76 0.68 -8.66 16.10
N LEU A 77 0.63 -9.98 16.31
CA LEU A 77 -0.62 -10.75 16.27
C LEU A 77 -1.63 -10.24 17.31
N GLY A 78 -1.14 -9.82 18.47
CA GLY A 78 -1.95 -9.24 19.53
C GLY A 78 -2.63 -7.92 19.14
N ASP A 79 -2.10 -7.19 18.15
CA ASP A 79 -2.63 -5.90 17.73
C ASP A 79 -3.94 -6.05 16.92
N ALA A 80 -4.23 -7.25 16.41
CA ALA A 80 -5.47 -7.55 15.71
C ALA A 80 -6.70 -7.63 16.62
N VAL A 81 -6.50 -7.82 17.94
CA VAL A 81 -7.57 -8.09 18.91
C VAL A 81 -7.49 -7.18 20.14
N SER A 82 -6.56 -6.24 20.17
CA SER A 82 -6.35 -5.30 21.28
C SER A 82 -6.46 -3.85 20.82
N PRO A 83 -6.60 -2.88 21.74
CA PRO A 83 -6.54 -1.47 21.40
C PRO A 83 -5.23 -1.12 20.68
N MET A 84 -5.30 -0.21 19.71
CA MET A 84 -4.14 0.23 18.94
C MET A 84 -3.05 0.76 19.87
N ARG A 85 -1.83 0.22 19.72
CA ARG A 85 -0.66 0.68 20.48
C ARG A 85 -0.22 2.07 20.05
N LYS A 86 0.38 2.80 20.98
CA LYS A 86 0.92 4.14 20.72
C LYS A 86 1.98 4.13 19.62
N GLU A 87 2.81 3.09 19.54
CA GLU A 87 3.86 2.94 18.54
C GLU A 87 3.31 2.86 17.11
N ILE A 88 2.16 2.20 16.92
CA ILE A 88 1.48 2.12 15.61
C ILE A 88 0.86 3.48 15.26
N PHE A 89 0.27 4.16 16.25
CA PHE A 89 -0.29 5.50 16.08
C PHE A 89 0.78 6.53 15.72
N ASP A 90 1.91 6.52 16.43
CA ASP A 90 3.05 7.43 16.22
C ASP A 90 3.70 7.19 14.84
N ALA A 91 3.48 6.04 14.21
CA ALA A 91 3.94 5.73 12.84
C ALA A 91 3.16 6.49 11.75
N VAL A 92 1.98 7.05 12.05
CA VAL A 92 1.12 7.73 11.06
C VAL A 92 1.81 8.95 10.45
N ASP A 93 2.38 9.83 11.27
CA ASP A 93 3.08 11.03 10.81
C ASP A 93 4.25 10.75 9.87
N PRO A 94 5.20 9.83 10.20
CA PRO A 94 6.26 9.46 9.28
C PRO A 94 5.75 8.77 8.00
N VAL A 95 4.66 7.99 8.06
CA VAL A 95 4.01 7.43 6.87
C VAL A 95 3.46 8.54 5.97
N ILE A 96 2.74 9.52 6.52
CA ILE A 96 2.22 10.67 5.77
C ILE A 96 3.36 11.44 5.09
N LYS A 97 4.49 11.64 5.79
CA LYS A 97 5.68 12.29 5.19
C LYS A 97 6.21 11.50 3.99
N ARG A 98 6.30 10.17 4.08
CA ARG A 98 6.73 9.30 2.97
C ARG A 98 5.77 9.34 1.79
N ILE A 99 4.45 9.30 2.04
CA ILE A 99 3.42 9.43 1.01
C ILE A 99 3.55 10.77 0.28
N LYS A 100 3.64 11.89 1.03
CA LYS A 100 3.81 13.22 0.44
C LYS A 100 5.07 13.31 -0.42
N ARG A 101 6.19 12.73 0.03
CA ARG A 101 7.42 12.64 -0.76
C ARG A 101 7.17 11.90 -2.08
N LEU A 102 6.57 10.70 -2.04
CA LEU A 102 6.29 9.91 -3.24
C LEU A 102 5.39 10.66 -4.23
N ILE A 103 4.34 11.33 -3.75
CA ILE A 103 3.45 12.14 -4.60
C ILE A 103 4.24 13.28 -5.26
N LEU A 104 5.05 14.02 -4.52
CA LEU A 104 5.82 15.14 -5.05
C LEU A 104 6.88 14.70 -6.07
N GLU A 105 7.51 13.55 -5.85
CA GLU A 105 8.56 13.02 -6.73
C GLU A 105 8.02 12.36 -8.00
N ARG A 106 6.83 11.74 -7.92
CA ARG A 106 6.31 10.85 -8.99
C ARG A 106 5.12 11.40 -9.75
N THR A 107 4.57 12.54 -9.35
CA THR A 107 3.32 13.05 -9.92
C THR A 107 3.37 14.55 -10.18
N LYS A 108 2.42 15.02 -10.99
CA LYS A 108 2.16 16.42 -11.28
C LYS A 108 0.73 16.78 -10.88
N LYS A 109 0.47 18.07 -10.76
CA LYS A 109 -0.88 18.57 -10.50
C LYS A 109 -1.83 18.10 -11.62
N GLY A 110 -2.90 17.41 -11.23
CA GLY A 110 -3.90 16.85 -12.15
C GLY A 110 -3.74 15.36 -12.45
N ASP A 111 -2.65 14.73 -12.01
CA ASP A 111 -2.47 13.29 -12.14
C ASP A 111 -3.42 12.51 -11.22
N ASN A 112 -3.83 11.31 -11.66
CA ASN A 112 -4.58 10.39 -10.81
C ASN A 112 -3.61 9.48 -10.05
N VAL A 113 -3.79 9.39 -8.73
CA VAL A 113 -3.04 8.52 -7.82
C VAL A 113 -4.01 7.59 -7.12
N ILE A 114 -3.60 6.34 -6.91
CA ILE A 114 -4.35 5.35 -6.11
C ILE A 114 -3.60 5.12 -4.80
#